data_AF-A0A7C7V1L7-F1
#
_entry.id   AF-A0A7C7V1L7-F1
#
_cell.length_a   1.000
_cell.length_b   1.000
_cell.length_c   1.000
_cell.angle_alpha   90.00
_cell.angle_beta   90.00
_cell.angle_gamma   90.00
#
_symmetry.space_group_name_H-M   'P 1'
#
loop_
_entity.id
_entity.type
_entity.pdbx_description
1 polymer ?
#
loop_
_entity_poly.entity_id
_entity_poly.type
_entity_poly.pdbx_seq_one_letter_code
_entity_poly.pdbx_strand_id
1 'polypeptide(L)'
;MFSRSNMSYEANMSYEALALPDRANLSATEAPAAATAAYDDIRTRHTIRHTIRHTIPREIIKPCVKAAGTAPSGATHQPWHVLAISNPALKNRARD
;
A
#
# COMPACT_ATOMS: atom_id res chain seq x y z
N MET A 1 32.92 -18.74 -41.71
CA MET A 1 33.67 -19.12 -40.50
C MET A 1 33.47 -18.03 -39.45
N PHE A 2 32.38 -18.09 -38.69
CA PHE A 2 32.16 -17.22 -37.54
C PHE A 2 31.86 -18.12 -36.35
N SER A 3 32.85 -18.23 -35.46
CA SER A 3 32.80 -19.00 -34.22
C SER A 3 31.73 -18.40 -33.32
N ARG A 4 30.67 -19.16 -33.04
CA ARG A 4 29.77 -18.87 -31.92
C ARG A 4 30.50 -19.30 -30.66
N SER A 5 31.20 -18.36 -30.03
CA SER A 5 31.62 -18.50 -28.64
C SER A 5 30.36 -18.57 -27.79
N ASN A 6 29.92 -19.80 -27.47
CA ASN A 6 28.90 -20.05 -26.44
C ASN A 6 29.47 -19.56 -25.10
N MET A 7 29.13 -18.33 -24.74
CA MET A 7 29.40 -17.74 -23.43
C MET A 7 28.51 -18.49 -22.42
N SER A 8 29.14 -19.39 -21.68
CA SER A 8 28.54 -20.18 -20.61
C SER A 8 28.12 -19.30 -19.44
N TYR A 9 26.94 -18.69 -19.50
CA TYR A 9 26.37 -17.88 -18.41
C TYR A 9 25.27 -18.61 -17.61
N GLU A 10 25.10 -19.93 -17.76
CA GLU A 10 23.97 -20.63 -17.14
C GLU A 10 24.31 -21.52 -15.94
N ALA A 11 25.57 -21.63 -15.52
CA ALA A 11 25.97 -22.75 -14.67
C ALA A 11 25.89 -22.53 -13.14
N ASN A 12 25.46 -21.39 -12.59
CA ASN A 12 25.47 -21.22 -11.13
C ASN A 12 24.51 -20.17 -10.53
N MET A 13 23.28 -20.10 -11.03
CA MET A 13 22.23 -19.33 -10.33
C MET A 13 21.44 -20.27 -9.42
N SER A 14 21.86 -20.39 -8.16
CA SER A 14 21.05 -21.04 -7.13
C SER A 14 19.94 -20.08 -6.69
N TYR A 15 18.69 -20.52 -6.85
CA TYR A 15 17.53 -19.78 -6.37
C TYR A 15 17.18 -20.25 -4.96
N GLU A 16 17.27 -19.35 -3.99
CA GLU A 16 16.75 -19.56 -2.63
C GLU A 16 15.50 -18.70 -2.46
N ALA A 17 14.35 -19.35 -2.29
CA ALA A 17 13.09 -18.65 -2.05
C ALA A 17 13.10 -18.03 -0.66
N LEU A 18 12.91 -16.71 -0.57
CA LEU A 18 12.71 -16.04 0.71
C LEU A 18 11.32 -16.35 1.27
N ALA A 19 11.26 -16.57 2.60
CA ALA A 19 10.00 -16.72 3.30
C ALA A 19 9.17 -15.43 3.22
N LEU A 20 7.85 -15.58 3.03
CA LEU A 20 6.87 -14.50 3.10
C LEU A 20 6.08 -14.61 4.42
N PRO A 21 6.59 -14.08 5.54
CA PRO A 21 6.02 -14.30 6.87
C PRO A 21 4.63 -13.67 7.05
N ASP A 22 4.36 -12.53 6.40
CA ASP A 22 3.11 -11.78 6.57
C ASP A 22 1.99 -12.22 5.60
N ARG A 23 2.11 -13.43 5.04
CA ARG A 23 1.08 -13.98 4.17
C ARG A 23 -0.13 -14.41 5.01
N ALA A 24 -1.32 -13.96 4.62
CA ALA A 24 -2.56 -14.52 5.16
C ALA A 24 -2.71 -15.98 4.72
N ASN A 25 -2.46 -16.93 5.62
CA ASN A 25 -2.63 -18.36 5.40
C ASN A 25 -4.08 -18.77 5.69
N LEU A 26 -5.02 -18.24 4.90
CA LEU A 26 -6.44 -18.59 5.01
C LEU A 26 -6.72 -19.93 4.31
N SER A 27 -7.44 -20.82 4.97
CA SER A 27 -7.95 -22.04 4.34
C SER A 27 -9.05 -21.73 3.31
N ALA A 28 -9.35 -22.71 2.45
CA ALA A 28 -10.42 -22.59 1.46
C ALA A 28 -11.81 -22.35 2.10
N THR A 29 -12.01 -22.75 3.35
CA THR A 29 -13.26 -22.55 4.10
C THR A 29 -13.31 -21.18 4.78
N GLU A 30 -12.16 -20.60 5.17
CA GLU A 30 -12.09 -19.29 5.84
C GLU A 30 -12.05 -18.11 4.86
N ALA A 31 -11.38 -18.29 3.71
CA ALA A 31 -11.15 -17.22 2.75
C ALA A 31 -12.44 -16.52 2.25
N PRO A 32 -13.54 -17.24 1.93
CA PRO A 32 -14.79 -16.59 1.51
C PRO A 32 -15.37 -15.67 2.58
N ALA A 33 -15.40 -16.11 3.84
CA ALA A 33 -15.95 -15.33 4.94
C ALA A 33 -15.10 -14.07 5.21
N ALA A 34 -13.77 -14.19 5.18
CA ALA A 34 -12.86 -13.05 5.33
C ALA A 34 -13.03 -12.03 4.19
N ALA A 35 -13.20 -12.51 2.94
CA ALA A 35 -13.44 -11.64 1.79
C ALA A 35 -14.78 -10.89 1.91
N THR A 36 -15.85 -11.56 2.33
CA THR A 36 -17.16 -10.93 2.57
C THR A 36 -17.07 -9.88 3.67
N ALA A 37 -16.40 -10.18 4.79
CA ALA A 37 -16.25 -9.22 5.89
C ALA A 37 -15.47 -7.95 5.44
N ALA A 38 -14.38 -8.11 4.68
CA ALA A 38 -13.63 -6.99 4.15
C ALA A 38 -14.46 -6.15 3.14
N TYR A 39 -15.21 -6.83 2.27
CA TYR A 39 -16.13 -6.15 1.35
C TYR A 39 -17.22 -5.38 2.09
N ASP A 40 -17.83 -5.99 3.10
CA ASP A 40 -18.90 -5.39 3.91
C ASP A 40 -18.44 -4.14 4.66
N ASP A 41 -17.20 -4.14 5.17
CA ASP A 41 -16.60 -2.94 5.75
C ASP A 41 -16.39 -1.85 4.70
N ILE A 42 -15.69 -2.16 3.61
CA ILE A 42 -15.32 -1.19 2.57
C ILE A 42 -16.56 -0.60 1.86
N ARG A 43 -17.62 -1.38 1.63
CA ARG A 43 -18.81 -0.90 0.91
C ARG A 43 -19.58 0.19 1.67
N THR A 44 -19.38 0.30 2.98
CA THR A 44 -20.04 1.33 3.82
C THR A 44 -19.45 2.74 3.60
N ARG A 45 -18.28 2.82 2.95
CA ARG A 45 -17.57 4.08 2.73
C ARG A 45 -18.24 4.92 1.64
N HIS A 46 -18.75 6.09 2.02
CA HIS A 46 -19.24 7.11 1.10
C HIS A 46 -18.27 8.30 0.99
N THR A 47 -18.27 8.96 -0.16
CA THR A 47 -17.56 10.23 -0.32
C THR A 47 -18.34 11.34 0.36
N ILE A 48 -17.85 11.81 1.50
CA ILE A 48 -18.43 12.92 2.26
C ILE A 48 -17.80 14.24 1.80
N ARG A 49 -18.64 15.18 1.33
CA ARG A 49 -18.21 16.52 0.86
C ARG A 49 -18.43 17.63 1.90
N HIS A 50 -19.12 17.33 3.00
CA HIS A 50 -19.34 18.26 4.11
C HIS A 50 -18.62 17.76 5.36
N THR A 51 -17.63 18.51 5.83
CA THR A 51 -16.79 18.12 6.98
C THR A 51 -17.10 19.00 8.19
N ILE A 52 -17.15 18.39 9.37
CA ILE A 52 -17.30 19.11 10.64
C ILE A 52 -15.97 19.73 11.08
N ARG A 53 -16.04 20.82 11.86
CA ARG A 53 -14.86 21.51 12.43
C ARG A 53 -14.41 20.82 13.73
N HIS A 54 -14.07 19.54 13.65
CA HIS A 54 -13.57 18.75 14.76
C HIS A 54 -12.06 18.47 14.62
N THR A 55 -11.32 18.58 15.72
CA THR A 55 -9.88 18.26 15.74
C THR A 55 -9.68 16.75 15.84
N ILE A 56 -8.95 16.16 14.90
CA ILE A 56 -8.60 14.74 14.94
C ILE A 56 -7.19 14.57 15.53
N PRO A 57 -7.01 13.76 16.59
CA PRO A 57 -5.69 13.47 17.14
C PRO A 57 -4.74 12.89 16.10
N ARG A 58 -3.46 13.27 16.20
CA ARG A 58 -2.43 12.82 15.25
C ARG A 58 -2.16 11.32 15.36
N GLU A 59 -2.37 10.71 16.53
CA GLU A 59 -2.24 9.26 16.67
C GLU A 59 -3.23 8.47 15.83
N ILE A 60 -4.37 9.05 15.43
CA ILE A 60 -5.34 8.42 14.53
C ILE A 60 -4.86 8.54 13.07
N ILE A 61 -4.33 9.70 12.68
CA ILE A 61 -3.92 9.98 11.28
C ILE A 61 -2.64 9.20 10.90
N LYS A 62 -1.67 9.09 11.81
CA LYS A 62 -0.37 8.47 11.53
C LYS A 62 -0.47 7.02 11.02
N PRO A 63 -1.23 6.11 11.66
CA PRO A 63 -1.46 4.76 11.15
C PRO A 63 -2.11 4.72 9.77
N CYS A 64 -3.07 5.61 9.49
CA CYS A 64 -3.71 5.68 8.17
C CYS A 64 -2.68 6.01 7.07
N VAL A 65 -1.77 6.95 7.32
CA VAL A 65 -0.70 7.29 6.38
C VAL A 65 0.30 6.13 6.24
N LYS A 66 0.67 5.46 7.34
CA LYS A 66 1.54 4.28 7.30
C LYS A 66 0.92 3.15 6.46
N ALA A 67 -0.37 2.89 6.63
CA ALA A 67 -1.10 1.90 5.84
C ALA A 67 -1.11 2.26 4.35
N ALA A 68 -1.33 3.53 3.99
CA ALA A 68 -1.22 3.96 2.58
C ALA A 68 0.18 3.71 2.00
N GLY A 69 1.22 3.88 2.81
CA GLY A 69 2.61 3.63 2.40
C GLY A 69 2.96 2.16 2.15
N THR A 70 2.10 1.19 2.50
CA THR A 70 2.32 -0.23 2.20
C THR A 70 1.88 -0.61 0.79
N ALA A 71 1.33 0.33 0.01
CA ALA A 71 1.00 0.08 -1.39
C ALA A 71 2.25 -0.37 -2.16
N PRO A 72 2.13 -1.32 -3.12
CA PRO A 72 3.25 -1.67 -3.97
C PRO A 72 3.63 -0.49 -4.88
N SER A 73 4.90 -0.36 -5.22
CA SER A 73 5.40 0.63 -6.20
C SER A 73 6.39 -0.02 -7.16
N GLY A 74 6.39 0.45 -8.40
CA GLY A 74 7.34 -0.01 -9.42
C GLY A 74 8.78 0.19 -8.93
N ALA A 75 9.58 -0.87 -9.03
CA ALA A 75 10.95 -0.89 -8.51
C ALA A 75 11.10 -0.44 -7.04
N THR A 76 10.03 -0.56 -6.24
CA THR A 76 10.01 -0.15 -4.82
C THR A 76 10.37 1.33 -4.62
N HIS A 77 10.16 2.19 -5.61
CA HIS A 77 10.55 3.60 -5.53
C HIS A 77 9.74 4.43 -4.53
N GLN A 78 8.53 3.99 -4.15
CA GLN A 78 7.62 4.70 -3.26
C GLN A 78 7.49 6.20 -3.60
N PRO A 79 7.08 6.56 -4.85
CA PRO A 79 7.16 7.93 -5.36
C PRO A 79 6.04 8.85 -4.83
N TRP A 80 5.69 8.74 -3.54
CA TRP A 80 4.61 9.49 -2.90
C TRP A 80 5.11 10.31 -1.72
N HIS A 81 4.57 11.52 -1.60
CA HIS A 81 4.69 12.36 -0.42
C HIS A 81 3.29 12.69 0.09
N VAL A 82 3.04 12.44 1.38
CA VAL A 82 1.76 12.77 2.02
C VAL A 82 1.94 13.98 2.93
N LEU A 83 1.25 15.07 2.62
CA LEU A 83 1.22 16.30 3.43
C LEU A 83 -0.10 16.40 4.21
N ALA A 84 -0.02 16.45 5.54
CA ALA A 84 -1.18 16.68 6.40
C ALA A 84 -1.19 18.13 6.92
N ILE A 85 -2.16 18.93 6.48
CA ILE A 85 -2.25 20.37 6.79
C ILE A 85 -3.30 20.62 7.87
N SER A 86 -2.87 21.02 9.07
CA SER A 86 -3.79 21.44 10.15
C SER A 86 -3.96 22.96 10.27
N ASN A 87 -2.98 23.75 9.79
CA ASN A 87 -3.00 25.21 9.89
C ASN A 87 -4.19 25.80 9.10
N PRO A 88 -5.12 26.55 9.76
CA PRO A 88 -6.30 27.11 9.10
C PRO A 88 -5.97 28.10 7.99
N ALA A 89 -4.96 28.97 8.17
CA ALA A 89 -4.56 29.94 7.16
C ALA A 89 -4.01 29.25 5.91
N LEU A 90 -3.19 28.20 6.08
CA LEU A 90 -2.71 27.40 4.95
C LEU A 90 -3.85 26.66 4.23
N LYS A 91 -4.81 26.10 5.00
CA LYS A 91 -5.99 25.44 4.40
C LYS A 91 -6.88 26.41 3.62
N ASN A 92 -7.00 27.65 4.07
CA ASN A 92 -7.78 28.66 3.35
C ASN A 92 -7.07 29.03 2.03
N ARG A 93 -5.77 29.33 2.08
CA ARG A 93 -4.96 29.63 0.88
C ARG A 93 -4.96 28.52 -0.18
N ALA A 94 -5.14 27.26 0.20
CA ALA A 94 -5.19 26.14 -0.73
C ALA A 94 -6.56 25.93 -1.40
N ARG A 95 -7.60 26.64 -0.96
CA ARG A 95 -8.96 26.58 -1.52
C ARG A 95 -9.25 27.73 -2.49
N ASP A 96 -8.54 28.83 -2.35
CA ASP A 96 -8.58 30.00 -3.24
C ASP A 96 -7.81 29.71 -4.53
#